data_AF-A0A432LJS2-F1
#
_entry.id   AF-A0A432LJS2-F1
#
_cell.length_a   1.000
_cell.length_b   1.000
_cell.length_c   1.000
_cell.angle_alpha   90.00
_cell.angle_beta   90.00
_cell.angle_gamma   90.00
#
_symmetry.space_group_name_H-M   'P 1'
#
loop_
_entity.id
_entity.type
_entity.pdbx_description
1 polymer ?
#
loop_
_entity_poly.entity_id
_entity_poly.type
_entity_poly.pdbx_seq_one_letter_code
_entity_poly.pdbx_strand_id
1 'polypeptide(L)'
;MKKTRFRAYQLGEKGSSFSYIVDDNFTLIEARFNATNAPSICHEMKITGASNLANLHITSWDKDHCSESELPAILEYLKPEKIQYPGYEPDTDCGKACKRMIEDYCTKQKKVGV
;
A
#
# COMPACT_ATOMS: atom_id res chain seq x y z
N MET A 1 19.03 -18.70 -4.98
CA MET A 1 17.62 -18.95 -5.34
C MET A 1 16.78 -17.92 -4.60
N LYS A 2 15.91 -17.18 -5.30
CA LYS A 2 15.01 -16.20 -4.66
C LYS A 2 13.77 -16.90 -4.10
N LYS A 3 13.27 -16.44 -2.96
CA LYS A 3 12.05 -16.98 -2.33
C LYS A 3 10.88 -16.06 -2.61
N THR A 4 9.77 -16.61 -3.13
CA THR A 4 8.58 -15.81 -3.44
C THR A 4 7.41 -16.18 -2.54
N ARG A 5 6.56 -15.18 -2.25
CA ARG A 5 5.26 -15.37 -1.61
C ARG A 5 4.23 -14.47 -2.30
N PHE A 6 3.07 -15.03 -2.58
CA PHE A 6 1.91 -14.28 -3.08
C PHE A 6 0.73 -14.53 -2.13
N ARG A 7 0.04 -13.46 -1.74
CA ARG A 7 -1.13 -13.53 -0.87
C ARG A 7 -2.25 -12.69 -1.43
N ALA A 8 -3.46 -13.24 -1.40
CA ALA A 8 -4.70 -12.50 -1.52
C ALA A 8 -5.28 -12.36 -0.10
N TYR A 9 -5.69 -11.15 0.27
CA TYR A 9 -6.21 -10.87 1.60
C TYR A 9 -7.71 -10.66 1.57
N GLN A 10 -8.40 -11.19 2.58
CA GLN A 10 -9.81 -10.92 2.78
C GLN A 10 -10.01 -9.54 3.37
N LEU A 11 -10.88 -8.73 2.76
CA LEU A 11 -11.19 -7.37 3.22
C LEU A 11 -12.42 -7.31 4.13
N GLY A 12 -13.32 -8.29 4.03
CA GLY A 12 -14.63 -8.23 4.69
C GLY A 12 -15.61 -7.26 4.00
N GLU A 13 -15.19 -6.63 2.91
CA GLU A 13 -15.95 -5.71 2.07
C GLU A 13 -15.47 -5.81 0.62
N LYS A 14 -16.07 -5.03 -0.28
CA LYS A 14 -15.66 -5.02 -1.69
C LYS A 14 -14.24 -4.47 -1.86
N GLY A 15 -13.54 -5.02 -2.84
CA GLY A 15 -12.24 -4.58 -3.28
C GLY A 15 -11.22 -5.68 -3.37
N SER A 16 -9.98 -5.27 -3.55
CA SER A 16 -8.86 -6.16 -3.81
C SER A 16 -7.67 -5.75 -2.95
N SER A 17 -6.93 -6.74 -2.46
CA SER A 17 -5.74 -6.53 -1.64
C SER A 17 -4.84 -7.74 -1.78
N PHE A 18 -3.60 -7.50 -2.22
CA PHE A 18 -2.63 -8.56 -2.42
C PHE A 18 -1.26 -8.14 -1.94
N SER A 19 -0.38 -9.13 -1.74
CA SER A 19 1.06 -8.86 -1.67
C SER A 19 1.82 -9.80 -2.57
N TYR A 20 2.84 -9.26 -3.22
CA TYR A 20 3.86 -10.03 -3.91
C TYR A 20 5.21 -9.74 -3.27
N ILE A 21 5.87 -10.79 -2.79
CA ILE A 21 7.09 -10.67 -2.00
C ILE A 21 8.19 -11.50 -2.64
N VAL A 22 9.36 -10.91 -2.78
CA VAL A 22 10.58 -11.57 -3.25
C VAL A 22 11.70 -11.31 -2.25
N ASP A 23 12.11 -12.36 -1.55
CA ASP A 23 12.99 -12.27 -0.37
C ASP A 23 12.38 -11.33 0.69
N ASP A 24 12.95 -10.16 0.94
CA ASP A 24 12.44 -9.11 1.85
C ASP A 24 11.73 -7.96 1.12
N ASN A 25 11.67 -7.99 -0.22
CA ASN A 25 11.03 -6.95 -1.03
C ASN A 25 9.51 -7.13 -1.01
N PHE A 26 8.85 -6.47 -0.06
CA PHE A 26 7.41 -6.54 0.12
C PHE A 26 6.69 -5.52 -0.77
N THR A 27 5.97 -6.00 -1.79
CA THR A 27 5.03 -5.17 -2.55
C THR A 27 3.61 -5.38 -2.05
N LEU A 28 2.98 -4.34 -1.53
CA LEU A 28 1.53 -4.32 -1.29
C LEU A 28 0.83 -3.83 -2.56
N ILE A 29 -0.16 -4.58 -3.04
CA ILE A 29 -0.97 -4.23 -4.20
C ILE A 29 -2.35 -3.81 -3.67
N GLU A 30 -2.75 -2.61 -4.08
CA GLU A 30 -3.85 -1.79 -3.58
C GLU A 30 -3.62 -1.19 -2.18
N ALA A 31 -4.06 0.05 -2.01
CA ALA A 31 -4.00 0.78 -0.75
C ALA A 31 -5.21 0.44 0.13
N ARG A 32 -5.30 -0.84 0.47
CA ARG A 32 -6.32 -1.42 1.35
C ARG A 32 -5.68 -2.02 2.59
N PHE A 33 -6.03 -1.48 3.76
CA PHE A 33 -5.49 -1.82 5.06
C PHE A 33 -6.51 -1.51 6.16
N ASN A 34 -7.34 -2.51 6.47
CA ASN A 34 -8.42 -2.42 7.44
C ASN A 34 -8.27 -3.49 8.54
N ALA A 35 -9.20 -3.52 9.49
CA ALA A 35 -9.15 -4.45 10.62
C ALA A 35 -9.11 -5.94 10.22
N THR A 36 -9.60 -6.28 9.02
CA THR A 36 -9.65 -7.65 8.51
C THR A 36 -8.30 -8.10 7.94
N ASN A 37 -7.69 -7.31 7.05
CA ASN A 37 -6.46 -7.73 6.36
C ASN A 37 -5.16 -7.28 7.04
N ALA A 38 -5.19 -6.21 7.84
CA ALA A 38 -4.00 -5.64 8.46
C ALA A 38 -3.20 -6.67 9.28
N PRO A 39 -3.83 -7.54 10.12
CA PRO A 39 -3.08 -8.57 10.86
C PRO A 39 -2.34 -9.54 9.94
N SER A 40 -2.93 -9.92 8.81
CA SER A 40 -2.31 -10.83 7.85
C SER A 40 -1.17 -10.16 7.08
N ILE A 41 -1.31 -8.90 6.68
CA ILE A 41 -0.25 -8.13 6.03
C ILE A 41 0.95 -7.99 6.97
N CYS A 42 0.73 -7.56 8.22
CA CYS A 42 1.78 -7.44 9.23
C CYS A 42 2.45 -8.79 9.54
N HIS A 43 1.67 -9.88 9.55
CA HIS A 43 2.20 -11.23 9.73
C HIS A 43 3.14 -11.64 8.59
N GLU A 44 2.77 -11.36 7.34
CA GLU A 44 3.60 -11.65 6.18
C GLU A 44 4.88 -10.80 6.16
N MET A 45 4.78 -9.50 6.49
CA MET A 45 5.97 -8.64 6.64
C MET A 45 6.93 -9.19 7.70
N LYS A 46 6.40 -9.65 8.84
CA LYS A 46 7.20 -10.27 9.90
C LYS A 46 7.87 -11.57 9.44
N ILE A 47 7.17 -12.43 8.70
CA ILE A 47 7.72 -13.68 8.15
C ILE A 47 8.87 -13.39 7.19
N THR A 48 8.73 -12.34 6.36
CA THR A 48 9.72 -12.03 5.33
C THR A 48 10.85 -11.12 5.83
N GLY A 49 10.74 -10.63 7.07
CA GLY A 49 11.71 -9.69 7.65
C GLY A 49 11.60 -8.27 7.11
N ALA A 50 10.50 -7.93 6.42
CA ALA A 50 10.27 -6.60 5.88
C ALA A 50 9.89 -5.63 7.00
N SER A 51 10.66 -4.55 7.16
CA SER A 51 10.37 -3.46 8.10
C SER A 51 9.46 -2.39 7.51
N ASN A 52 9.54 -2.19 6.19
CA ASN A 52 8.75 -1.24 5.39
C ASN A 52 8.23 -1.95 4.13
N LEU A 53 7.32 -1.30 3.40
CA LEU A 53 6.98 -1.74 2.03
C LEU A 53 8.07 -1.25 1.07
N ALA A 54 8.67 -2.17 0.33
CA ALA A 54 9.53 -1.80 -0.79
C ALA A 54 8.71 -1.06 -1.88
N ASN A 55 7.44 -1.44 -2.04
CA ASN A 55 6.55 -0.80 -3.01
C ASN A 55 5.09 -0.87 -2.56
N LEU A 56 4.38 0.26 -2.64
CA LEU A 56 2.92 0.31 -2.65
C LEU A 56 2.46 0.50 -4.10
N HIS A 57 1.76 -0.48 -4.66
CA HIS A 57 1.29 -0.47 -6.04
C HIS A 57 -0.23 -0.35 -6.09
N ILE A 58 -0.74 0.79 -6.53
CA ILE A 58 -2.17 1.10 -6.62
C ILE A 58 -2.56 1.06 -8.10
N THR A 59 -3.57 0.25 -8.45
CA THR A 59 -3.96 0.07 -9.87
C THR A 59 -5.16 0.91 -10.29
N SER A 60 -5.97 1.38 -9.33
CA SER A 60 -7.10 2.29 -9.57
C SER A 60 -7.25 3.33 -8.46
N TRP A 61 -7.84 4.48 -8.79
CA TRP A 61 -8.26 5.48 -7.80
C TRP A 61 -9.61 5.15 -7.14
N ASP A 62 -10.28 4.09 -7.58
CA ASP A 62 -11.52 3.63 -6.99
C ASP A 62 -11.34 3.29 -5.51
N LYS A 63 -12.36 3.61 -4.70
CA LYS A 63 -12.31 3.42 -3.24
C LYS A 63 -11.96 1.99 -2.82
N ASP A 64 -12.36 1.01 -3.61
CA ASP A 64 -12.12 -0.40 -3.32
C ASP A 64 -10.68 -0.85 -3.66
N HIS A 65 -9.88 0.01 -4.27
CA HIS A 65 -8.44 -0.13 -4.57
C HIS A 65 -7.59 0.87 -3.76
N CYS A 66 -8.10 2.08 -3.52
CA CYS A 66 -7.40 3.14 -2.80
C CYS A 66 -8.36 3.90 -1.88
N SER A 67 -8.33 3.56 -0.60
CA SER A 67 -9.28 4.07 0.39
C SER A 67 -8.66 5.20 1.22
N GLU A 68 -9.28 6.38 1.19
CA GLU A 68 -8.81 7.56 1.93
C GLU A 68 -8.79 7.36 3.45
N SER A 69 -9.61 6.45 3.98
CA SER A 69 -9.63 6.10 5.40
C SER A 69 -8.56 5.08 5.80
N GLU A 70 -7.99 4.34 4.84
CA GLU A 70 -7.03 3.24 5.10
C GLU A 70 -5.60 3.64 4.72
N LEU A 71 -5.43 4.40 3.64
CA LEU A 71 -4.15 4.87 3.15
C LEU A 71 -3.28 5.57 4.21
N PRO A 72 -3.80 6.43 5.12
CA PRO A 72 -2.99 7.05 6.17
C PRO A 72 -2.21 6.05 7.01
N ALA A 73 -2.84 4.94 7.40
CA ALA A 73 -2.19 3.90 8.21
C ALA A 73 -1.09 3.18 7.42
N ILE A 74 -1.28 2.96 6.11
CA ILE A 74 -0.23 2.41 5.24
C ILE A 74 0.98 3.36 5.19
N LEU A 75 0.73 4.66 4.98
CA LEU A 75 1.79 5.66 4.89
C LEU A 75 2.54 5.85 6.22
N GLU A 76 1.83 5.83 7.35
CA GLU A 76 2.41 6.03 8.68
C GLU A 76 3.16 4.80 9.19
N TYR A 77 2.55 3.61 9.08
CA TYR A 77 3.06 2.40 9.74
C TYR A 77 3.82 1.47 8.80
N LEU A 78 3.39 1.34 7.55
CA LEU A 78 4.04 0.46 6.57
C LEU A 78 5.10 1.19 5.72
N LYS A 79 5.09 2.52 5.74
CA LYS A 79 6.15 3.41 5.26
C LYS A 79 6.72 3.01 3.88
N PRO A 80 5.90 3.02 2.82
CA PRO A 80 6.37 2.63 1.51
C PRO A 80 7.57 3.46 1.05
N GLU A 81 8.60 2.79 0.55
CA GLU A 81 9.80 3.39 -0.04
C GLU A 81 9.51 3.92 -1.45
N LYS A 82 8.67 3.19 -2.18
CA LYS A 82 8.17 3.57 -3.50
C LYS A 82 6.65 3.47 -3.52
N ILE A 83 6.01 4.43 -4.18
CA ILE A 83 4.58 4.39 -4.48
C ILE A 83 4.41 4.44 -6.00
N GLN A 84 3.66 3.49 -6.54
CA GLN A 84 3.21 3.45 -7.93
C GLN A 84 1.69 3.56 -7.92
N TYR A 85 1.14 4.43 -8.76
CA TYR A 85 -0.29 4.71 -8.81
C TYR A 85 -0.73 4.97 -10.25
N PRO A 86 -2.03 5.05 -10.55
CA PRO A 86 -2.52 5.23 -11.91
C PRO A 86 -2.00 6.52 -12.56
N GLY A 87 -1.67 6.45 -13.86
CA GLY A 87 -1.18 7.61 -14.61
C GLY A 87 -2.26 8.64 -14.97
N TYR A 88 -3.54 8.30 -14.79
CA TYR A 88 -4.67 9.21 -15.00
C TYR A 88 -5.05 9.95 -13.72
N GLU A 89 -5.68 11.12 -13.86
CA GLU A 89 -6.15 11.92 -12.72
C GLU A 89 -7.41 11.31 -12.10
N PRO A 90 -7.54 11.32 -10.76
CA PRO A 90 -8.79 10.92 -10.11
C PRO A 90 -9.90 11.94 -10.34
N ASP A 91 -11.10 11.46 -10.63
CA ASP A 91 -12.31 12.26 -10.79
C ASP A 91 -13.19 12.27 -9.52
N THR A 92 -13.10 11.23 -8.69
CA THR A 92 -13.78 11.13 -7.39
C THR A 92 -13.07 11.89 -6.28
N ASP A 93 -13.83 12.31 -5.26
CA ASP A 93 -13.27 12.97 -4.07
C ASP A 93 -12.30 12.06 -3.31
N CYS A 94 -12.64 10.76 -3.19
CA CYS A 94 -11.78 9.75 -2.58
C CYS A 94 -10.43 9.64 -3.31
N GLY A 95 -10.47 9.51 -4.64
CA GLY A 95 -9.24 9.43 -5.44
C GLY A 95 -8.39 10.69 -5.30
N LYS A 96 -9.00 11.88 -5.32
CA LYS A 96 -8.30 13.16 -5.14
C LYS A 96 -7.65 13.27 -3.76
N ALA A 97 -8.37 12.86 -2.72
CA ALA A 97 -7.85 12.84 -1.35
C ALA A 97 -6.65 11.88 -1.24
N CYS A 98 -6.78 10.66 -1.77
CA CYS A 98 -5.70 9.68 -1.80
C CYS A 98 -4.45 10.20 -2.53
N LYS A 99 -4.64 10.78 -3.72
CA LYS A 99 -3.53 11.36 -4.50
C LYS A 99 -2.81 12.45 -3.71
N ARG A 100 -3.56 13.38 -3.09
CA ARG A 100 -2.97 14.44 -2.25
C ARG A 100 -2.16 13.87 -1.09
N MET A 101 -2.67 12.85 -0.40
CA MET A 101 -1.94 12.19 0.70
C MET A 101 -0.64 11.54 0.24
N ILE A 102 -0.64 10.90 -0.93
CA ILE A 102 0.57 10.31 -1.56
C ILE A 102 1.58 11.41 -1.89
N GLU A 103 1.15 12.51 -2.49
CA GLU A 103 2.01 13.65 -2.86
C GLU A 103 2.64 14.30 -1.62
N ASP A 104 1.85 14.52 -0.57
CA ASP A 104 2.32 15.07 0.71
C ASP A 104 3.35 14.13 1.37
N TYR A 105 3.09 12.82 1.37
CA TYR A 105 4.01 11.82 1.89
C TYR A 105 5.33 11.79 1.12
N CYS A 106 5.27 11.72 -0.21
CA CYS A 106 6.46 11.74 -1.07
C CYS A 106 7.28 13.03 -0.91
N THR A 107 6.60 14.16 -0.71
CA THR A 107 7.26 15.46 -0.45
C THR A 107 7.97 15.47 0.90
N LYS A 108 7.35 14.90 1.94
CA LYS A 108 7.96 14.76 3.28
C LYS A 108 9.17 13.82 3.25
N GLN A 109 9.06 12.67 2.58
CA GLN A 109 10.15 11.71 2.41
C GLN A 109 11.38 12.35 1.77
N LYS A 110 11.20 13.12 0.68
CA LYS A 110 12.28 13.84 0.02
C LYS A 110 12.99 14.85 0.93
N LYS A 111 12.30 15.41 1.93
CA LYS A 111 12.90 16.34 2.90
C LYS A 111 13.68 15.64 4.01
N VAL A 112 13.35 14.38 4.32
CA VAL A 112 14.04 13.58 5.35
C VAL A 112 15.27 12.87 4.78
N GLY A 113 15.27 12.57 3.48
CA GLY A 113 16.39 11.95 2.77
C GLY A 113 17.49 12.92 2.27
N VAL A 114 17.56 14.14 2.81
CA VAL A 114 18.63 15.13 2.57
C VAL A 114 19.50 15.26 3.82
#